data_AF-A0A435B2B6-F1
#
_entry.id   AF-A0A435B2B6-F1
#
_cell.length_a   1.000
_cell.length_b   1.000
_cell.length_c   1.000
_cell.angle_alpha   90.00
_cell.angle_beta   90.00
_cell.angle_gamma   90.00
#
_symmetry.space_group_name_H-M   'P 1'
#
loop_
_entity.id
_entity.type
_entity.pdbx_description
1 polymer ?
#
loop_
_entity_poly.entity_id
_entity_poly.type
_entity_poly.pdbx_seq_one_letter_code
_entity_poly.pdbx_strand_id
1 'polypeptide(L)' 'ENAGGTIVKPILPFPGGRRFHFADPAGNELAVWGE' A
#
# COMPACT_ATOMS: atom_id res chain seq x y z
N GLU A 1 2.60 -16.11 1.32
CA GLU A 1 1.40 -15.99 0.46
C GLU A 1 1.61 -14.84 -0.52
N ASN A 2 1.38 -15.05 -1.82
CA ASN A 2 1.54 -14.03 -2.85
C ASN A 2 0.17 -13.39 -3.11
N ALA A 3 -0.17 -12.32 -2.40
CA ALA A 3 -1.48 -11.68 -2.48
C ALA A 3 -1.79 -11.00 -3.84
N GLY A 4 -0.86 -11.05 -4.80
CA GLY A 4 -1.04 -10.51 -6.15
C GLY A 4 -1.15 -8.98 -6.20
N GLY A 5 -0.94 -8.30 -5.08
CA GLY A 5 -1.00 -6.86 -4.98
C GLY A 5 0.26 -6.19 -5.54
N THR A 6 0.07 -5.16 -6.37
CA THR A 6 1.18 -4.35 -6.89
C THR A 6 1.28 -3.05 -6.12
N ILE A 7 2.45 -2.71 -5.56
CA ILE A 7 2.66 -1.42 -4.89
C ILE A 7 2.62 -0.31 -5.96
N VAL A 8 1.61 0.56 -5.87
CA VAL A 8 1.38 1.65 -6.85
C VAL A 8 2.14 2.92 -6.46
N LYS A 9 2.36 3.13 -5.15
CA LYS A 9 3.14 4.26 -4.63
C LYS A 9 4.11 3.79 -3.55
N PRO A 10 5.39 4.22 -3.60
CA PRO A 10 6.38 3.85 -2.61
C PRO A 10 6.00 4.33 -1.20
N ILE A 11 6.45 3.59 -0.19
CA ILE A 11 6.28 3.98 1.23
C ILE A 11 6.98 5.31 1.44
N LEU A 12 6.22 6.38 1.66
CA LEU A 12 6.77 7.68 2.02
C LEU A 12 6.85 7.78 3.54
N PRO A 13 7.99 8.19 4.12
CA PRO A 13 8.07 8.47 5.54
C PRO A 13 7.15 9.66 5.84
N PHE A 14 6.16 9.43 6.69
CA PHE A 14 5.27 10.47 7.20
C PHE A 14 5.47 10.57 8.72
N PRO A 15 5.41 11.76 9.33
CA PRO A 15 5.51 11.86 10.78
C PRO A 15 4.37 11.06 11.43
N GLY A 16 4.71 10.02 12.20
CA GLY A 16 3.74 9.17 12.89
C GLY A 16 3.34 7.87 12.19
N GLY A 17 4.08 7.42 11.16
CA GLY A 17 3.88 6.07 10.63
C GLY A 17 4.36 5.86 9.20
N ARG A 18 4.01 4.71 8.63
CA ARG A 18 4.28 4.37 7.22
C ARG A 18 2.95 4.16 6.48
N ARG A 19 2.77 4.89 5.39
CA ARG A 19 1.66 4.70 4.46
C ARG A 19 2.17 4.11 3.16
N PHE A 20 1.45 3.14 2.61
CA PHE A 20 1.67 2.68 1.24
C PHE A 20 0.37 2.29 0.58
N HIS A 21 0.40 2.35 -0.75
CA HIS A 21 -0.75 2.07 -1.60
C HIS A 21 -0.43 0.85 -2.44
N PHE A 22 -1.37 -0.07 -2.55
CA PHE A 22 -1.28 -1.20 -3.44
C PHE A 22 -2.58 -1.35 -4.23
N ALA A 23 -2.45 -1.84 -5.45
CA ALA A 23 -3.57 -2.27 -6.26
C ALA A 23 -3.75 -3.77 -6.05
N ASP A 24 -4.98 -4.20 -5.79
CA ASP A 24 -5.33 -5.62 -5.76
C ASP A 24 -5.39 -6.20 -7.20
N PRO A 25 -5.50 -7.53 -7.37
CA PRO A 25 -5.64 -8.15 -8.70
C PRO A 25 -6.89 -7.73 -9.49
N ALA A 26 -7.89 -7.15 -8.83
CA ALA A 26 -9.11 -6.64 -9.47
C ALA A 26 -8.98 -5.19 -9.95
N GLY A 27 -7.83 -4.54 -9.68
CA GLY A 27 -7.56 -3.15 -10.05
C GLY A 27 -8.05 -2.12 -9.04
N ASN A 28 -8.47 -2.54 -7.84
CA ASN A 28 -8.85 -1.63 -6.77
C ASN A 28 -7.60 -1.08 -6.07
N GLU A 29 -7.50 0.24 -5.97
CA GLU A 29 -6.45 0.88 -5.18
C GLU A 29 -6.84 0.96 -3.71
N LEU A 30 -5.99 0.38 -2.85
CA LEU A 30 -6.15 0.38 -1.41
C LEU A 30 -4.95 1.05 -0.74
N ALA A 31 -5.20 1.73 0.38
CA ALA A 31 -4.16 2.36 1.20
C ALA A 31 -4.19 1.79 2.61
N VAL A 32 -3.02 1.44 3.14
CA VAL A 32 -2.85 0.94 4.51
C VAL A 32 -2.01 1.93 5.30
N TRP A 33 -2.44 2.18 6.54
CA TRP A 33 -1.69 2.93 7.54
C TRP A 33 -1.34 2.01 8.72
N GLY A 34 -0.12 2.16 9.22
CA GLY A 34 0.33 1.54 10.47
C GLY A 34 1.12 2.56 11.29
N GLU A 35 0.94 2.50 12.60
CA GLU A 35 1.79 3.18 13.59
C GLU A 35 3.15 2.51 13.67
#